data_AF-A0A2E8F184-F1
#
_entry.id   AF-A0A2E8F184-F1
#
_cell.length_a   1.000
_cell.length_b   1.000
_cell.length_c   1.000
_cell.angle_alpha   90.00
_cell.angle_beta   90.00
_cell.angle_gamma   90.00
#
_symmetry.space_group_name_H-M   'P 1'
#
loop_
_entity.id
_entity.type
_entity.pdbx_description
1 polymer ?
#
loop_
_entity_poly.entity_id
_entity_poly.type
_entity_poly.pdbx_seq_one_letter_code
_entity_poly.pdbx_strand_id
1 'polypeptide(L)' 'MLHSNATTPLLNHTAPEFSLPDTEGDLVSLHDLRGTKVVLVFLRHFA' A
#
# COMPACT_ATOMS: atom_id res chain seq x y z
N MET A 1 -6.64 16.76 -1.78
CA MET A 1 -7.66 16.27 -0.84
C MET A 1 -7.77 14.76 -1.01
N LEU A 2 -7.27 13.98 -0.06
CA LEU A 2 -7.54 12.54 -0.01
C LEU A 2 -8.97 12.38 0.51
N HIS A 3 -9.89 11.89 -0.32
CA HIS A 3 -11.23 11.54 0.13
C HIS A 3 -11.14 10.27 0.98
N SER A 4 -11.22 10.43 2.29
CA SER A 4 -11.19 9.33 3.26
C SER A 4 -12.50 8.53 3.24
N ASN A 5 -12.69 7.69 2.23
CA ASN A 5 -13.52 6.49 2.38
C ASN A 5 -12.62 5.38 2.93
N ALA A 6 -12.26 5.49 4.20
CA ALA A 6 -11.49 4.45 4.88
C ALA A 6 -12.40 3.22 5.06
N THR A 7 -12.43 2.35 4.05
CA THR A 7 -12.87 0.98 4.23
C THR A 7 -11.88 0.34 5.18
N THR A 8 -12.30 0.13 6.42
CA THR A 8 -11.56 -0.68 7.40
C THR A 8 -11.06 -1.92 6.67
N PRO A 9 -9.76 -2.25 6.67
CA PRO A 9 -9.29 -3.48 6.04
C PRO A 9 -9.99 -4.65 6.73
N LEU A 10 -10.97 -5.22 6.04
CA LEU A 10 -11.77 -6.33 6.53
C LEU A 10 -10.88 -7.56 6.48
N LEU A 11 -10.61 -8.15 7.65
CA LEU A 11 -9.99 -9.47 7.74
C LEU A 11 -10.75 -10.44 6.81
N ASN A 12 -10.03 -11.23 6.02
CA ASN A 12 -10.54 -12.17 4.99
C ASN A 12 -10.96 -11.55 3.65
N HIS A 13 -10.71 -10.27 3.39
CA HIS A 13 -10.87 -9.67 2.07
C HIS A 13 -9.51 -9.40 1.41
N THR A 14 -9.49 -9.44 0.07
CA THR A 14 -8.33 -8.99 -0.70
C THR A 14 -8.00 -7.55 -0.34
N ALA A 15 -6.72 -7.26 -0.08
CA ALA A 15 -6.28 -5.90 0.14
C ALA A 15 -6.68 -5.01 -1.06
N PRO A 16 -7.13 -3.76 -0.82
CA PRO A 16 -7.51 -2.86 -1.89
C PRO A 16 -6.29 -2.56 -2.77
N GLU A 17 -6.53 -2.35 -4.07
CA GLU A 17 -5.48 -1.93 -4.99
C GLU A 17 -4.94 -0.54 -4.60
N PHE A 18 -3.62 -0.40 -4.61
CA PHE A 18 -2.92 0.86 -4.43
C PHE A 18 -1.57 0.84 -5.17
N SER A 19 -1.04 2.03 -5.41
CA SER A 19 0.33 2.24 -5.88
C SER A 19 1.03 3.27 -5.02
N LEU A 20 2.29 3.03 -4.69
CA LEU A 20 3.14 3.90 -3.89
C LEU A 20 4.52 4.01 -4.54
N PRO A 21 5.19 5.17 -4.46
CA PRO A 21 6.61 5.25 -4.76
C PRO A 21 7.40 4.35 -3.81
N ASP A 22 8.44 3.70 -4.31
CA ASP A 22 9.42 3.00 -3.49
C ASP A 22 10.48 3.98 -2.92
N THR A 23 11.57 3.44 -2.39
CA THR A 23 12.66 4.23 -1.82
C THR A 23 13.51 4.98 -2.86
N GLU A 24 13.45 4.58 -4.13
CA GLU A 24 14.11 5.24 -5.25
C GLU A 24 13.17 6.26 -5.94
N GLY A 25 11.88 6.24 -5.58
CA GLY A 25 10.84 7.12 -6.11
C GLY A 25 10.05 6.49 -7.27
N ASP A 26 10.36 5.25 -7.62
CA ASP A 26 9.70 4.52 -8.69
C ASP A 26 8.33 4.03 -8.23
N LEU A 27 7.33 4.14 -9.11
CA LEU A 27 5.96 3.77 -8.76
C LEU A 27 5.81 2.25 -8.78
N VAL A 28 5.47 1.66 -7.64
CA VAL A 28 5.20 0.23 -7.48
C VAL A 28 3.75 0.00 -7.11
N SER A 29 3.07 -0.95 -7.76
CA SER A 29 1.68 -1.31 -7.44
C SER A 29 1.58 -2.59 -6.61
N LEU A 30 0.50 -2.73 -5.85
CA LEU A 30 0.19 -3.98 -5.15
C LEU A 30 0.02 -5.15 -6.14
N HIS A 31 -0.50 -4.88 -7.34
CA HIS A 31 -0.68 -5.87 -8.41
C HIS A 31 0.64 -6.54 -8.80
N ASP A 32 1.70 -5.75 -8.98
CA ASP A 32 3.03 -6.23 -9.41
C ASP A 32 3.69 -7.14 -8.36
N LEU A 33 3.27 -7.01 -7.11
CA LEU A 33 3.82 -7.73 -5.96
C LEU A 33 3.03 -9.00 -5.59
N ARG A 34 1.94 -9.30 -6.30
CA ARG A 34 1.11 -10.47 -6.04
C ARG A 34 1.90 -11.77 -6.20
N GLY A 35 1.54 -12.78 -5.40
CA GLY A 35 2.23 -14.07 -5.38
C GLY A 35 3.49 -14.10 -4.49
N THR A 36 3.93 -12.94 -3.99
CA THR A 36 5.03 -12.82 -3.03
C THR A 36 4.52 -12.32 -1.68
N LYS A 37 5.10 -12.80 -0.56
CA LYS A 37 4.80 -12.24 0.77
C LYS A 37 5.51 -10.91 0.91
N VAL A 38 4.75 -9.83 1.12
CA VAL A 38 5.26 -8.46 1.23
C VAL A 38 4.82 -7.83 2.55
N VAL A 39 5.70 -7.05 3.18
CA VAL A 39 5.39 -6.23 4.36
C VAL A 39 5.48 -4.76 3.96
N LEU A 40 4.36 -4.04 4.08
CA LEU A 40 4.31 -2.60 3.87
C LEU A 40 4.47 -1.88 5.20
N VAL A 41 5.49 -1.03 5.33
CA VAL A 41 5.78 -0.28 6.56
C VAL A 41 5.52 1.20 6.32
N PHE A 42 4.49 1.75 6.97
CA PHE A 42 4.24 3.19 6.98
C PHE A 42 5.04 3.84 8.11
N LEU A 43 6.12 4.53 7.77
CA LEU A 43 6.97 5.23 8.73
C LEU A 43 6.46 6.65 8.89
N ARG A 44 6.05 7.00 10.12
CA ARG A 44 5.31 8.25 10.38
C ARG A 44 6.18 9.51 10.28
N HIS A 45 7.51 9.37 10.29
CA HIS A 45 8.48 10.47 10.20
C HIS A 45 9.79 9.94 9.60
N PHE A 46 10.23 10.51 8.47
CA PHE A 46 11.65 10.68 8.18
C PHE A 46 11.91 12.19 8.07
N ALA A 47 13.05 12.61 8.60
CA ALA A 47 13.46 14.00 8.80
C ALA A 47 13.41 14.87 7.54
#